data_AF-A0A5Q0GWC3-F1
#
_entry.id   AF-A0A5Q0GWC3-F1
#
_cell.length_a   1.000
_cell.length_b   1.000
_cell.length_c   1.000
_cell.angle_alpha   90.00
_cell.angle_beta   90.00
_cell.angle_gamma   90.00
#
_symmetry.space_group_name_H-M   'P 1'
#
loop_
_entity.id
_entity.type
_entity.pdbx_description
1 polymer ?
#
loop_
_entity_poly.entity_id
_entity_poly.type
_entity_poly.pdbx_seq_one_letter_code
_entity_poly.pdbx_strand_id
1 'polypeptide(L)'
;MTMDVFPTVPRAHRNPVVVARKTALLTAPHMAKLTEFARRIATERKADVPLFDPAGGGVNSKVLLLLESPGEGSAKSGINSLDNDDPTAANGFTAMAEAGLSRRVCLSWNVVPWQLNGRNPTPADLRAAVPYLVELLRMLSGLQAVVVLGRPAGTGWTLSGRGHKLKVFNAPHPSPLSINRDRATRWPQLVDAFRQAAAVVAG
;
A
#
# COMPACT_ATOMS: atom_id res chain seq x y z
N MET A 1 -13.00 -8.27 23.83
CA MET A 1 -11.62 -8.06 23.36
C MET A 1 -11.45 -8.84 22.07
N THR A 2 -11.70 -8.24 20.91
CA THR A 2 -11.53 -8.92 19.62
C THR A 2 -10.05 -9.24 19.45
N MET A 3 -9.67 -10.52 19.55
CA MET A 3 -8.31 -10.94 19.25
C MET A 3 -7.95 -10.41 17.86
N ASP A 4 -6.79 -9.76 17.75
CA ASP A 4 -6.32 -9.30 16.46
C ASP A 4 -6.05 -10.54 15.60
N VAL A 5 -6.94 -10.82 14.64
CA VAL A 5 -6.89 -12.02 13.79
C VAL A 5 -5.72 -11.95 12.79
N PHE A 6 -5.01 -10.81 12.73
CA PHE A 6 -3.93 -10.56 11.80
C PHE A 6 -2.55 -10.54 12.47
N PRO A 7 -1.48 -10.82 11.70
CA PRO A 7 -0.13 -10.88 12.24
C PRO A 7 0.32 -9.56 12.88
N THR A 8 1.05 -9.70 13.99
CA THR A 8 1.65 -8.60 14.76
C THR A 8 3.17 -8.51 14.59
N VAL A 9 3.74 -9.37 13.74
CA VAL A 9 5.18 -9.40 13.42
C VAL A 9 5.40 -9.27 11.91
N PRO A 10 6.50 -8.64 11.47
CA PRO A 10 6.79 -8.50 10.04
C PRO A 10 7.08 -9.86 9.39
N ARG A 11 6.93 -9.90 8.06
CA ARG A 11 7.19 -11.09 7.22
C ARG A 11 6.33 -12.30 7.57
N ALA A 12 5.10 -12.08 8.01
CA ALA A 12 4.21 -13.18 8.40
C ALA A 12 3.77 -14.06 7.21
N HIS A 13 3.85 -13.56 5.97
CA HIS A 13 3.56 -14.33 4.76
C HIS A 13 4.60 -15.41 4.44
N ARG A 14 5.71 -15.49 5.20
CA ARG A 14 6.59 -16.67 5.18
C ARG A 14 5.83 -17.95 5.57
N ASN A 15 4.74 -17.80 6.32
CA ASN A 15 3.84 -18.87 6.66
C ASN A 15 2.64 -18.88 5.68
N PRO A 16 2.49 -19.92 4.84
CA PRO A 16 1.40 -19.99 3.86
C PRO A 16 0.00 -20.03 4.49
N VAL A 17 -0.12 -20.47 5.76
CA VAL A 17 -1.40 -20.44 6.48
C VAL A 17 -1.89 -19.00 6.68
N VAL A 18 -0.99 -18.05 6.89
CA VAL A 18 -1.33 -16.62 7.02
C VAL A 18 -1.86 -16.08 5.69
N VAL A 19 -1.22 -16.46 4.58
CA VAL A 19 -1.66 -16.07 3.23
C VAL A 19 -3.05 -16.65 2.95
N ALA A 20 -3.25 -17.96 3.20
CA ALA A 20 -4.54 -18.63 2.99
C ALA A 20 -5.67 -17.98 3.81
N ARG A 21 -5.43 -17.64 5.08
CA ARG A 21 -6.40 -16.92 5.93
C ARG A 21 -6.79 -15.57 5.35
N LYS A 22 -5.83 -14.81 4.82
CA LYS A 22 -6.12 -13.53 4.15
C LYS A 22 -6.90 -13.75 2.86
N THR A 23 -6.51 -14.71 2.03
CA THR A 23 -7.21 -15.02 0.79
C THR A 23 -8.69 -15.34 1.03
N ALA A 24 -9.02 -16.05 2.11
CA ALA A 24 -10.41 -16.34 2.49
C ALA A 24 -11.25 -15.08 2.83
N LEU A 25 -10.61 -13.94 3.11
CA LEU A 25 -11.26 -12.68 3.48
C LEU A 25 -11.38 -11.68 2.31
N LEU A 26 -10.97 -12.05 1.10
CA LEU A 26 -11.03 -11.16 -0.07
C LEU A 26 -12.46 -10.79 -0.49
N THR A 27 -13.46 -11.56 -0.08
CA THR A 27 -14.88 -11.32 -0.32
C THR A 27 -15.58 -10.65 0.86
N ALA A 28 -14.86 -10.34 1.94
CA ALA A 28 -15.43 -9.61 3.08
C ALA A 28 -16.05 -8.27 2.62
N PRO A 29 -17.08 -7.73 3.30
CA PRO A 29 -17.79 -6.54 2.85
C PRO A 29 -16.89 -5.33 2.56
N HIS A 30 -15.83 -5.12 3.35
CA HIS A 30 -14.90 -4.00 3.14
C HIS A 30 -13.87 -4.24 2.02
N MET A 31 -13.78 -5.47 1.49
CA MET A 31 -12.79 -5.89 0.50
C MET A 31 -13.38 -6.20 -0.88
N ALA A 32 -14.64 -6.64 -0.96
CA ALA A 32 -15.21 -7.19 -2.20
C ALA A 32 -15.02 -6.29 -3.43
N LYS A 33 -15.33 -4.99 -3.30
CA LYS A 33 -15.16 -4.00 -4.38
C LYS A 33 -13.69 -3.79 -4.78
N LEU A 34 -12.78 -3.81 -3.80
CA LEU A 34 -11.34 -3.67 -4.05
C LEU A 34 -10.77 -4.91 -4.75
N THR A 35 -11.25 -6.10 -4.39
CA THR A 35 -10.89 -7.36 -5.04
C THR A 35 -11.35 -7.38 -6.48
N GLU A 36 -12.60 -6.99 -6.75
CA GLU A 36 -13.14 -6.87 -8.12
C GLU A 36 -12.31 -5.86 -8.93
N PHE A 37 -12.04 -4.69 -8.36
CA PHE A 37 -11.22 -3.65 -8.97
C PHE A 37 -9.84 -4.17 -9.38
N ALA A 38 -9.09 -4.81 -8.48
CA ALA A 38 -7.77 -5.36 -8.80
C ALA A 38 -7.81 -6.42 -9.92
N ARG A 39 -8.81 -7.32 -9.90
CA ARG A 39 -9.01 -8.34 -10.95
C ARG A 39 -9.34 -7.72 -12.31
N ARG A 40 -10.12 -6.64 -12.33
CA ARG A 40 -10.44 -5.92 -13.54
C ARG A 40 -9.20 -5.29 -14.16
N ILE A 41 -8.34 -4.65 -13.35
CA ILE A 41 -7.05 -4.12 -13.82
C ILE A 41 -6.22 -5.24 -14.45
N ALA A 42 -6.11 -6.40 -13.80
CA ALA A 42 -5.34 -7.53 -14.33
C ALA A 42 -5.83 -7.96 -15.72
N THR A 43 -7.15 -8.01 -15.90
CA THR A 43 -7.79 -8.38 -17.17
C THR A 43 -7.55 -7.32 -18.26
N GLU A 44 -7.80 -6.04 -17.95
CA GLU A 44 -7.65 -4.94 -18.91
C GLU A 44 -6.19 -4.73 -19.32
N ARG A 45 -5.24 -4.93 -18.40
CA ARG A 45 -3.81 -4.73 -18.64
C ARG A 45 -3.09 -5.97 -19.13
N LYS A 46 -3.74 -7.15 -19.07
CA LYS A 46 -3.14 -8.46 -19.36
C LYS A 46 -1.82 -8.64 -18.59
N ALA A 47 -1.85 -8.31 -17.30
CA ALA A 47 -0.68 -8.30 -16.43
C ALA A 47 -1.07 -8.70 -15.01
N ASP A 48 -0.11 -9.25 -14.27
CA ASP A 48 -0.33 -9.64 -12.88
C ASP A 48 -0.52 -8.42 -11.99
N VAL A 49 -1.61 -8.40 -11.23
CA VAL A 49 -1.95 -7.36 -10.25
C VAL A 49 -2.20 -8.06 -8.91
N PRO A 50 -1.43 -7.76 -7.85
CA PRO A 50 -1.69 -8.31 -6.54
C PRO A 50 -3.00 -7.75 -5.98
N LEU A 51 -3.69 -8.55 -5.17
CA LEU A 51 -4.91 -8.15 -4.48
C LEU A 51 -4.58 -7.27 -3.26
N PHE A 52 -5.58 -6.54 -2.78
CA PHE A 52 -5.43 -5.74 -1.56
C PHE A 52 -5.36 -6.60 -0.30
N ASP A 53 -4.67 -6.11 0.73
CA ASP A 53 -4.55 -6.80 2.01
C ASP A 53 -5.82 -6.68 2.88
N PRO A 54 -6.53 -7.79 3.19
CA PRO A 54 -7.74 -7.76 4.02
C PRO A 54 -7.52 -7.35 5.48
N ALA A 55 -6.26 -7.34 5.93
CA ALA A 55 -5.89 -6.86 7.25
C ALA A 55 -5.84 -5.33 7.36
N GLY A 56 -6.01 -4.61 6.25
CA GLY A 56 -6.19 -3.17 6.21
C GLY A 56 -7.64 -2.75 6.43
N GLY A 57 -7.91 -1.44 6.27
CA GLY A 57 -9.26 -0.87 6.38
C GLY A 57 -10.17 -1.15 5.18
N GLY A 58 -9.63 -1.70 4.08
CA GLY A 58 -10.38 -1.90 2.84
C GLY A 58 -10.95 -0.58 2.33
N VAL A 59 -12.22 -0.59 1.90
CA VAL A 59 -12.94 0.64 1.48
C VAL A 59 -13.14 1.66 2.60
N ASN A 60 -13.00 1.24 3.87
CA ASN A 60 -13.13 2.10 5.05
C ASN A 60 -11.81 2.76 5.47
N SER A 61 -10.75 2.60 4.69
CA SER A 61 -9.43 3.16 5.00
C SER A 61 -9.46 4.69 5.04
N LYS A 62 -8.79 5.25 6.05
CA LYS A 62 -8.58 6.69 6.23
C LYS A 62 -7.22 7.15 5.70
N VAL A 63 -6.25 6.24 5.61
CA VAL A 63 -4.89 6.50 5.10
C VAL A 63 -4.60 5.60 3.91
N LEU A 64 -4.11 6.16 2.81
CA LEU A 64 -3.55 5.42 1.69
C LEU A 64 -2.02 5.46 1.76
N LEU A 65 -1.39 4.30 1.86
CA LEU A 65 0.06 4.14 1.66
C LEU A 65 0.28 3.87 0.17
N LEU A 66 0.81 4.85 -0.56
CA LEU A 66 0.99 4.77 -2.00
C LEU A 66 2.46 4.52 -2.34
N LEU A 67 2.74 3.31 -2.83
CA LEU A 67 4.05 2.81 -3.24
C LEU A 67 4.19 2.88 -4.77
N GLU A 68 5.34 2.41 -5.27
CA GLU A 68 5.72 2.47 -6.67
C GLU A 68 5.03 1.42 -7.56
N SER A 69 5.39 0.15 -7.40
CA SER A 69 4.89 -0.97 -8.18
C SER A 69 5.03 -2.28 -7.39
N PRO A 70 4.29 -3.34 -7.75
CA PRO A 70 4.44 -4.65 -7.11
C PRO A 70 5.88 -5.15 -7.11
N GLY A 71 6.33 -5.64 -5.96
CA GLY A 71 7.63 -6.30 -5.78
C GLY A 71 7.49 -7.83 -5.64
N GLU A 72 8.61 -8.51 -5.48
CA GLU A 72 8.67 -9.99 -5.38
C GLU A 72 7.78 -10.57 -4.28
N GLY A 73 7.68 -9.93 -3.11
CA GLY A 73 6.85 -10.43 -2.03
C GLY A 73 5.38 -10.54 -2.42
N SER A 74 4.87 -9.52 -3.12
CA SER A 74 3.50 -9.53 -3.66
C SER A 74 3.33 -10.47 -4.87
N ALA A 75 4.39 -10.69 -5.65
CA ALA A 75 4.36 -11.71 -6.71
C ALA A 75 4.22 -13.12 -6.13
N LYS A 76 4.87 -13.40 -4.99
CA LYS A 76 4.81 -14.69 -4.29
C LYS A 76 3.50 -14.90 -3.54
N SER A 77 3.01 -13.88 -2.82
CA SER A 77 1.80 -14.00 -1.99
C SER A 77 0.49 -13.75 -2.76
N GLY A 78 0.56 -13.06 -3.89
CA GLY A 78 -0.60 -12.54 -4.62
C GLY A 78 -1.28 -11.35 -3.92
N ILE A 79 -0.68 -10.79 -2.86
CA ILE A 79 -1.27 -9.72 -2.03
C ILE A 79 -0.28 -8.56 -1.86
N ASN A 80 -0.74 -7.33 -2.00
CA ASN A 80 0.02 -6.14 -1.62
C ASN A 80 -0.11 -5.91 -0.10
N SER A 81 0.84 -6.45 0.66
CA SER A 81 0.79 -6.48 2.12
C SER A 81 2.11 -6.09 2.76
N LEU A 82 2.03 -5.38 3.89
CA LEU A 82 3.17 -5.16 4.79
C LEU A 82 3.61 -6.44 5.52
N ASP A 83 2.83 -7.53 5.41
CA ASP A 83 3.18 -8.83 5.95
C ASP A 83 3.96 -9.71 4.96
N ASN A 84 4.15 -9.26 3.71
CA ASN A 84 4.92 -9.98 2.69
C ASN A 84 6.31 -10.34 3.23
N ASP A 85 6.83 -11.52 2.88
CA ASP A 85 8.18 -11.95 3.29
C ASP A 85 9.25 -11.32 2.40
N ASP A 86 9.35 -9.99 2.50
CA ASP A 86 10.37 -9.22 1.81
C ASP A 86 10.84 -8.03 2.68
N PRO A 87 12.04 -7.48 2.41
CA PRO A 87 12.57 -6.37 3.20
C PRO A 87 11.76 -5.07 3.10
N THR A 88 11.10 -4.80 1.97
CA THR A 88 10.31 -3.58 1.76
C THR A 88 9.09 -3.58 2.67
N ALA A 89 8.34 -4.69 2.68
CA ALA A 89 7.21 -4.90 3.56
C ALA A 89 7.62 -4.87 5.04
N ALA A 90 8.74 -5.51 5.39
CA ALA A 90 9.27 -5.49 6.75
C ALA A 90 9.62 -4.06 7.24
N ASN A 91 10.26 -3.25 6.39
CA ASN A 91 10.55 -1.85 6.73
C ASN A 91 9.27 -1.03 6.91
N GLY A 92 8.30 -1.17 5.99
CA GLY A 92 7.01 -0.48 6.10
C GLY A 92 6.23 -0.89 7.35
N PHE A 93 6.20 -2.18 7.68
CA PHE A 93 5.59 -2.70 8.90
C PHE A 93 6.21 -2.08 10.15
N THR A 94 7.54 -2.14 10.28
CA THR A 94 8.24 -1.65 11.47
C THR A 94 8.11 -0.14 11.60
N ALA A 95 8.21 0.63 10.52
CA ALA A 95 8.03 2.07 10.56
C ALA A 95 6.59 2.46 10.95
N MET A 96 5.59 1.72 10.46
CA MET A 96 4.18 1.93 10.79
C MET A 96 3.91 1.66 12.28
N ALA A 97 4.53 0.60 12.83
CA ALA A 97 4.46 0.28 14.25
C ALA A 97 5.13 1.35 15.12
N GLU A 98 6.34 1.81 14.75
CA GLU A 98 7.06 2.89 15.45
C GLU A 98 6.31 4.23 15.43
N ALA A 99 5.58 4.49 14.34
CA ALA A 99 4.76 5.68 14.17
C ALA A 99 3.43 5.64 14.94
N GLY A 100 3.04 4.48 15.48
CA GLY A 100 1.71 4.29 16.10
C GLY A 100 0.56 4.34 15.09
N LEU A 101 0.83 4.15 13.80
CA LEU A 101 -0.20 4.15 12.76
C LEU A 101 -0.88 2.78 12.70
N SER A 102 -2.16 2.72 13.05
CA SER A 102 -2.90 1.46 13.00
C SER A 102 -3.13 0.98 11.57
N ARG A 103 -2.73 -0.26 11.25
CA ARG A 103 -3.00 -0.86 9.93
C ARG A 103 -4.50 -0.90 9.58
N ARG A 104 -5.37 -0.94 10.59
CA ARG A 104 -6.84 -1.06 10.42
C ARG A 104 -7.48 0.15 9.75
N VAL A 105 -6.78 1.28 9.76
CA VAL A 105 -7.23 2.50 9.07
C VAL A 105 -6.45 2.74 7.77
N CYS A 106 -5.58 1.82 7.37
CA CYS A 106 -4.71 1.96 6.22
C CYS A 106 -5.11 1.04 5.06
N LEU A 107 -4.84 1.51 3.85
CA LEU A 107 -4.78 0.71 2.63
C LEU A 107 -3.38 0.83 2.03
N SER A 108 -2.73 -0.29 1.71
CA SER A 108 -1.48 -0.29 0.94
C SER A 108 -1.79 -0.50 -0.54
N TRP A 109 -1.27 0.37 -1.41
CA TRP A 109 -1.43 0.24 -2.85
C TRP A 109 -0.21 0.74 -3.63
N ASN A 110 -0.11 0.36 -4.91
CA ASN A 110 0.95 0.81 -5.80
C ASN A 110 0.39 1.78 -6.85
N VAL A 111 1.12 2.84 -7.15
CA VAL A 111 0.72 3.81 -8.17
C VAL A 111 0.67 3.20 -9.56
N VAL A 112 1.56 2.27 -9.87
CA VAL A 112 1.44 1.36 -11.01
C VAL A 112 1.05 -0.01 -10.44
N PRO A 113 -0.20 -0.47 -10.59
CA PRO A 113 -0.70 -1.63 -9.86
C PRO A 113 -0.30 -2.99 -10.44
N TRP A 114 0.27 -3.05 -11.66
CA TRP A 114 0.69 -4.29 -12.30
C TRP A 114 2.21 -4.52 -12.22
N GLN A 115 2.62 -5.79 -12.29
CA GLN A 115 4.03 -6.20 -12.32
C GLN A 115 4.77 -5.59 -13.52
N LEU A 116 5.98 -5.09 -13.27
CA LEU A 116 6.86 -4.51 -14.29
C LEU A 116 8.10 -5.36 -14.60
N ASN A 117 8.17 -6.59 -14.08
CA ASN A 117 9.29 -7.53 -14.32
C ASN A 117 10.67 -6.94 -13.94
N GLY A 118 10.73 -6.26 -12.78
CA GLY A 118 11.98 -5.77 -12.20
C GLY A 118 12.48 -4.42 -12.73
N ARG A 119 11.79 -3.79 -13.68
CA ARG A 119 12.11 -2.42 -14.13
C ARG A 119 11.32 -1.37 -13.32
N ASN A 120 11.87 -0.17 -13.24
CA ASN A 120 11.15 0.99 -12.69
C ASN A 120 10.02 1.43 -13.64
N PRO A 121 8.93 2.04 -13.13
CA PRO A 121 7.89 2.66 -13.95
C PRO A 121 8.44 3.73 -14.89
N THR A 122 8.01 3.69 -16.14
CA THR A 122 8.22 4.78 -17.09
C THR A 122 7.13 5.86 -16.92
N PRO A 123 7.31 7.06 -17.48
CA PRO A 123 6.25 8.05 -17.54
C PRO A 123 4.97 7.54 -18.25
N ALA A 124 5.10 6.61 -19.20
CA ALA A 124 3.95 6.00 -19.88
C ALA A 124 3.18 5.06 -18.94
N ASP A 125 3.88 4.24 -18.15
CA ASP A 125 3.24 3.38 -17.14
C ASP A 125 2.46 4.22 -16.13
N LEU A 126 3.06 5.30 -15.63
CA LEU A 126 2.40 6.20 -14.68
C LEU A 126 1.14 6.84 -15.28
N ARG A 127 1.20 7.34 -16.51
CA ARG A 127 0.02 7.90 -17.21
C ARG A 127 -1.08 6.85 -17.41
N ALA A 128 -0.71 5.64 -17.81
CA ALA A 128 -1.66 4.54 -17.97
C ALA A 128 -2.32 4.14 -16.64
N ALA A 129 -1.65 4.37 -15.51
CA ALA A 129 -2.16 4.02 -14.20
C ALA A 129 -3.09 5.09 -13.57
N VAL A 130 -3.07 6.33 -14.07
CA VAL A 130 -3.87 7.45 -13.55
C VAL A 130 -5.36 7.11 -13.42
N PRO A 131 -6.05 6.57 -14.45
CA PRO A 131 -7.48 6.30 -14.35
C PRO A 131 -7.83 5.35 -13.20
N TYR A 132 -6.98 4.35 -12.96
CA TYR A 132 -7.17 3.38 -11.87
C TYR A 132 -6.96 4.02 -10.50
N LEU A 133 -5.93 4.85 -10.32
CA LEU A 133 -5.74 5.54 -9.05
C LEU A 133 -6.90 6.50 -8.76
N VAL A 134 -7.40 7.24 -9.77
CA VAL A 134 -8.57 8.12 -9.61
C VAL A 134 -9.81 7.33 -9.20
N GLU A 135 -10.04 6.16 -9.80
CA GLU A 135 -11.16 5.30 -9.42
C GLU A 135 -11.01 4.76 -7.99
N LEU A 136 -9.81 4.30 -7.61
CA LEU A 136 -9.53 3.87 -6.24
C LEU A 136 -9.88 4.98 -5.25
N LEU A 137 -9.45 6.21 -5.50
CA LEU A 137 -9.74 7.35 -4.62
C LEU A 137 -11.24 7.65 -4.49
N ARG A 138 -12.05 7.36 -5.52
CA ARG A 138 -13.52 7.47 -5.43
C ARG A 138 -14.15 6.37 -4.57
N MET A 139 -13.55 5.18 -4.52
CA MET A 139 -14.02 4.10 -3.65
C MET A 139 -13.71 4.34 -2.16
N LEU A 140 -12.68 5.14 -1.86
CA LEU A 140 -12.24 5.43 -0.50
C LEU A 140 -12.89 6.72 0.04
N SER A 141 -14.21 6.68 0.25
CA SER A 141 -14.99 7.86 0.65
C SER A 141 -14.60 8.44 2.02
N GLY A 142 -14.01 7.62 2.90
CA GLY A 142 -13.51 8.03 4.22
C GLY A 142 -12.03 8.43 4.25
N LEU A 143 -11.37 8.53 3.10
CA LEU A 143 -9.94 8.83 3.02
C LEU A 143 -9.66 10.26 3.50
N GLN A 144 -8.65 10.41 4.35
CA GLN A 144 -8.24 11.68 4.96
C GLN A 144 -6.79 12.05 4.61
N ALA A 145 -5.91 11.05 4.49
CA ALA A 145 -4.50 11.26 4.20
C ALA A 145 -3.93 10.26 3.18
N VAL A 146 -2.87 10.69 2.49
CA VAL A 146 -2.05 9.85 1.62
C VAL A 146 -0.59 9.99 2.01
N VAL A 147 0.07 8.86 2.26
CA VAL A 147 1.52 8.79 2.41
C VAL A 147 2.11 8.31 1.10
N VAL A 148 2.84 9.20 0.44
CA VAL A 148 3.48 8.98 -0.85
C VAL A 148 4.90 8.48 -0.61
N LEU A 149 5.19 7.26 -1.05
CA LEU A 149 6.43 6.56 -0.76
C LEU A 149 7.32 6.51 -2.01
N GLY A 150 8.27 7.44 -2.09
CA GLY A 150 9.22 7.54 -3.19
C GLY A 150 8.73 8.37 -4.39
N ARG A 151 9.67 8.60 -5.33
CA ARG A 151 9.48 9.56 -6.44
C ARG A 151 8.42 9.11 -7.46
N PRO A 152 8.34 7.84 -7.89
CA PRO A 152 7.31 7.44 -8.85
C PRO A 152 5.90 7.53 -8.27
N ALA A 153 5.73 7.11 -7.00
CA ALA A 153 4.48 7.30 -6.27
C ALA A 153 4.07 8.79 -6.24
N GLY A 154 5.01 9.69 -5.96
CA GLY A 154 4.74 11.14 -5.96
C GLY A 154 4.37 11.68 -7.33
N THR A 155 5.03 11.20 -8.38
CA THR A 155 4.73 11.61 -9.75
C THR A 155 3.31 11.18 -10.15
N GLY A 156 2.95 9.92 -9.93
CA GLY A 156 1.60 9.45 -10.24
C GLY A 156 0.53 10.05 -9.32
N TRP A 157 0.87 10.38 -8.07
CA TRP A 157 0.01 11.17 -7.19
C TRP A 157 -0.26 12.57 -7.75
N THR A 158 0.76 13.31 -8.20
CA THR A 158 0.58 14.64 -8.80
C THR A 158 -0.34 14.61 -10.03
N LEU A 159 -0.34 13.51 -10.77
CA LEU A 159 -1.21 13.31 -11.93
C LEU A 159 -2.65 12.94 -11.56
N SER A 160 -2.86 12.26 -10.43
CA SER A 160 -4.15 11.61 -10.11
C SER A 160 -4.90 12.26 -8.93
N GLY A 161 -4.18 12.80 -7.94
CA GLY A 161 -4.73 13.28 -6.67
C GLY A 161 -5.36 14.68 -6.75
N ARG A 162 -5.33 15.34 -7.91
CA ARG A 162 -5.90 16.68 -8.08
C ARG A 162 -7.40 16.67 -7.74
N GLY A 163 -7.85 17.63 -6.94
CA GLY A 163 -9.25 17.78 -6.55
C GLY A 163 -9.65 17.09 -5.24
N HIS A 164 -8.80 16.21 -4.69
CA HIS A 164 -9.03 15.64 -3.36
C HIS A 164 -8.43 16.55 -2.27
N LYS A 165 -9.25 16.94 -1.28
CA LYS A 165 -8.80 17.73 -0.11
C LYS A 165 -8.13 16.83 0.94
N LEU A 166 -7.11 16.08 0.54
CA LEU A 166 -6.39 15.12 1.39
C LEU A 166 -5.11 15.74 1.95
N LYS A 167 -4.72 15.33 3.16
CA LYS A 167 -3.38 15.61 3.67
C LYS A 167 -2.38 14.69 2.96
N VAL A 168 -1.31 15.24 2.42
CA VAL A 168 -0.32 14.48 1.63
C VAL A 168 1.03 14.58 2.32
N PHE A 169 1.59 13.43 2.68
CA PHE A 169 2.89 13.30 3.33
C PHE A 169 3.84 12.56 2.39
N ASN A 170 5.00 13.16 2.10
CA ASN A 170 6.01 12.53 1.25
C ASN A 170 7.07 11.87 2.12
N ALA A 171 7.45 10.64 1.78
CA ALA A 171 8.51 9.91 2.46
C ALA A 171 9.38 9.11 1.49
N PRO A 172 10.60 8.72 1.89
CA PRO A 172 11.40 7.77 1.16
C PRO A 172 10.66 6.43 0.95
N HIS A 173 10.92 5.76 -0.17
CA HIS A 173 10.38 4.42 -0.39
C HIS A 173 10.95 3.44 0.66
N PRO A 174 10.16 2.48 1.19
CA PRO A 174 10.61 1.57 2.25
C PRO A 174 11.59 0.48 1.79
N SER A 175 11.86 0.34 0.49
CA SER A 175 12.79 -0.66 -0.03
C SER A 175 14.22 -0.49 0.51
N PRO A 176 15.01 -1.57 0.65
CA PRO A 176 16.42 -1.51 1.02
C PRO A 176 17.25 -0.55 0.15
N LEU A 177 17.02 -0.52 -1.17
CA LEU A 177 17.72 0.38 -2.09
C LEU A 177 17.52 1.86 -1.76
N SER A 178 16.44 2.19 -1.06
CA SER A 178 16.15 3.53 -0.58
C SER A 178 16.62 3.70 0.86
N ILE A 179 16.17 2.85 1.78
CA ILE A 179 16.42 2.99 3.22
C ILE A 179 17.88 2.74 3.58
N ASN A 180 18.51 1.68 3.07
CA ASN A 180 19.88 1.32 3.47
C ASN A 180 20.92 2.26 2.87
N ARG A 181 20.57 3.04 1.83
CA ARG A 181 21.46 4.05 1.26
C ARG A 181 21.82 5.15 2.27
N ASP A 182 20.88 5.51 3.13
CA ASP A 182 21.06 6.52 4.17
C ASP A 182 20.00 6.32 5.26
N ARG A 183 20.18 5.28 6.07
CA ARG A 183 19.17 4.87 7.05
C ARG A 183 18.99 5.93 8.13
N ALA A 184 20.08 6.57 8.55
CA ALA A 184 20.06 7.57 9.62
C ALA A 184 19.14 8.74 9.28
N THR A 185 19.11 9.18 8.02
CA THR A 185 18.23 10.26 7.57
C THR A 185 16.86 9.77 7.10
N ARG A 186 16.81 8.65 6.35
CA ARG A 186 15.58 8.22 5.66
C ARG A 186 14.60 7.48 6.55
N TRP A 187 15.09 6.75 7.55
CA TRP A 187 14.22 6.04 8.47
C TRP A 187 13.36 7.02 9.30
N PRO A 188 13.93 8.07 9.94
CA PRO A 188 13.11 9.07 10.62
C PRO A 188 12.07 9.75 9.71
N GLN A 189 12.41 10.04 8.44
CA GLN A 189 11.47 10.63 7.48
C GLN A 189 10.27 9.72 7.18
N LEU A 190 10.52 8.41 7.02
CA LEU A 190 9.46 7.43 6.80
C LEU A 190 8.54 7.33 8.02
N VAL A 191 9.13 7.17 9.21
CA VAL A 191 8.38 7.09 10.47
C VAL A 191 7.58 8.37 10.72
N ASP A 192 8.17 9.53 10.47
CA ASP A 192 7.52 10.82 10.70
C ASP A 192 6.32 11.04 9.76
N ALA A 193 6.42 10.67 8.48
CA ALA A 193 5.28 10.72 7.57
C ALA A 193 4.13 9.81 8.02
N PHE A 194 4.43 8.62 8.54
CA PHE A 194 3.41 7.74 9.13
C PHE A 194 2.83 8.32 10.43
N ARG A 195 3.65 8.98 11.26
CA ARG A 195 3.21 9.62 12.50
C ARG A 195 2.26 10.79 12.20
N GLN A 196 2.59 11.61 11.20
CA GLN A 196 1.73 12.68 10.73
C GLN A 196 0.40 12.14 10.20
N ALA A 197 0.43 11.03 9.44
CA ALA A 197 -0.80 10.37 8.99
C ALA A 197 -1.63 9.81 10.17
N ALA A 198 -0.99 9.24 11.19
CA ALA A 198 -1.66 8.77 12.40
C ALA A 198 -2.36 9.90 13.15
N ALA A 199 -1.70 11.07 13.27
CA ALA A 199 -2.28 12.24 13.91
C ALA A 199 -3.55 12.76 13.19
N VAL A 200 -3.60 12.68 11.85
CA VAL A 200 -4.78 13.09 11.07
C VAL A 200 -6.01 12.24 11.41
N VAL A 201 -5.83 10.95 11.63
CA VAL A 201 -6.94 9.99 11.75
C VAL A 201 -7.32 9.64 13.19
N ALA A 202 -6.56 10.17 14.15
CA ALA A 202 -6.82 10.10 15.59
C ALA A 202 -7.79 11.19 16.08
N GLY A 203 -7.95 12.28 15.31
CA GLY A 203 -8.99 13.29 15.49
C GLY A 203 -10.31 12.91 14.83
#